data_AF-A0A432LQ83-F1
#
_entry.id   AF-A0A432LQ83-F1
#
_cell.length_a   1.000
_cell.length_b   1.000
_cell.length_c   1.000
_cell.angle_alpha   90.00
_cell.angle_beta   90.00
_cell.angle_gamma   90.00
#
_symmetry.space_group_name_H-M   'P 1'
#
loop_
_entity.id
_entity.type
_entity.pdbx_description
1 polymer ?
#
loop_
_entity_poly.entity_id
_entity_poly.type
_entity_poly.pdbx_seq_one_letter_code
_entity_poly.pdbx_strand_id
1 'polypeptide(L)'
;MSEENLPLGLAHGLMLDNPKITIPWQSDVTTLSSIGDPTILTSSKVTFVSWKDRTVFNGIEVDVQFRSDFNKIFWLDLRDKSRFESATAAFSYLRELVVERLGEPHLSQIDDGYPWEQWNYGSVRVSVRIAERFVEYVSFMVSKGL
;
A
#
# COMPACT_ATOMS: atom_id res chain seq x y z
N MET A 1 -13.98 -12.09 -12.72
CA MET A 1 -14.55 -11.33 -11.58
C MET A 1 -15.05 -10.00 -12.11
N SER A 2 -16.29 -9.62 -11.81
CA SER A 2 -16.73 -8.23 -11.97
C SER A 2 -15.94 -7.34 -11.00
N GLU A 3 -15.64 -6.10 -11.39
CA GLU A 3 -14.88 -5.15 -10.53
C GLU A 3 -15.61 -4.84 -9.20
N GLU A 4 -16.88 -5.17 -9.05
CA GLU A 4 -17.68 -4.92 -7.85
C GLU A 4 -17.39 -5.90 -6.68
N ASN A 5 -16.71 -7.02 -6.94
CA ASN A 5 -16.47 -8.07 -5.93
C ASN A 5 -15.00 -8.19 -5.50
N LEU A 6 -14.21 -7.11 -5.60
CA LEU A 6 -12.83 -7.14 -5.12
C LEU A 6 -12.78 -7.15 -3.58
N PRO A 7 -11.80 -7.87 -2.98
CA PRO A 7 -11.74 -7.99 -1.53
C PRO A 7 -11.51 -6.64 -0.86
N LEU A 8 -12.06 -6.49 0.36
CA LEU A 8 -11.73 -5.40 1.28
C LEU A 8 -11.92 -3.99 0.68
N GLY A 9 -12.92 -3.82 -0.19
CA GLY A 9 -13.29 -2.52 -0.76
C GLY A 9 -12.39 -2.04 -1.91
N LEU A 10 -11.44 -2.87 -2.37
CA LEU A 10 -10.50 -2.53 -3.44
C LEU A 10 -11.17 -2.14 -4.77
N ALA A 11 -12.44 -2.49 -4.97
CA ALA A 11 -13.24 -2.05 -6.11
C ALA A 11 -13.25 -0.51 -6.26
N HIS A 12 -13.37 0.19 -5.13
CA HIS A 12 -13.62 1.63 -5.09
C HIS A 12 -12.40 2.46 -4.70
N GLY A 13 -11.47 1.89 -3.93
CA GLY A 13 -10.30 2.60 -3.43
C GLY A 13 -9.48 1.79 -2.44
N LEU A 14 -8.58 2.46 -1.75
CA LEU A 14 -7.94 1.92 -0.55
C LEU A 14 -8.81 2.24 0.66
N MET A 15 -9.35 1.22 1.33
CA MET A 15 -10.10 1.39 2.57
C MET A 15 -9.15 1.50 3.76
N LEU A 16 -9.30 2.58 4.52
CA LEU A 16 -8.76 2.74 5.86
C LEU A 16 -9.79 2.19 6.85
N ASP A 17 -9.35 1.44 7.86
CA ASP A 17 -10.21 0.85 8.87
C ASP A 17 -10.45 1.82 10.05
N ASN A 18 -9.51 2.75 10.31
CA ASN A 18 -9.53 3.72 11.41
C ASN A 18 -9.09 5.14 10.97
N PRO A 19 -10.02 6.08 10.71
CA PRO A 19 -11.47 5.88 10.64
C PRO A 19 -11.84 5.06 9.40
N LYS A 20 -13.03 4.44 9.41
CA LYS A 20 -13.55 3.69 8.26
C LYS A 20 -13.85 4.62 7.08
N ILE A 21 -12.89 4.77 6.18
CA ILE A 21 -12.91 5.74 5.07
C ILE A 21 -12.31 5.08 3.83
N THR A 22 -12.80 5.41 2.64
CA THR A 22 -12.21 4.96 1.37
C THR A 22 -11.48 6.10 0.69
N ILE A 23 -10.21 5.88 0.34
CA ILE A 23 -9.41 6.77 -0.52
C ILE A 23 -9.59 6.30 -1.97
N PRO A 24 -10.30 7.05 -2.84
CA PRO A 24 -10.59 6.59 -4.19
C PRO A 24 -9.34 6.52 -5.07
N TRP A 25 -9.34 5.59 -6.04
CA TRP A 25 -8.21 5.40 -6.96
C TRP A 25 -7.94 6.59 -7.89
N GLN A 26 -9.00 7.29 -8.29
CA GLN A 26 -8.95 8.41 -9.23
C GLN A 26 -9.40 9.68 -8.52
N SER A 27 -8.51 10.24 -7.72
CA SER A 27 -8.74 11.52 -7.04
C SER A 27 -7.53 12.42 -7.26
N ASP A 28 -7.80 13.69 -7.55
CA ASP A 28 -6.78 14.71 -7.54
C ASP A 28 -6.34 15.03 -6.10
N VAL A 29 -5.22 15.74 -5.98
CA VAL A 29 -4.67 16.14 -4.68
C VAL A 29 -5.68 16.94 -3.86
N THR A 30 -6.46 17.83 -4.50
CA THR A 30 -7.46 18.65 -3.82
C THR A 30 -8.51 17.79 -3.14
N THR A 31 -9.02 16.78 -3.84
CA THR A 31 -9.98 15.81 -3.33
C THR A 31 -9.36 15.01 -2.19
N LEU A 32 -8.18 14.43 -2.41
CA LEU A 32 -7.47 13.62 -1.41
C LEU A 32 -7.18 14.41 -0.12
N SER A 33 -6.86 15.69 -0.24
CA SER A 33 -6.58 16.60 0.88
C SER A 33 -7.75 16.75 1.86
N SER A 34 -8.97 16.43 1.43
CA SER A 34 -10.19 16.54 2.25
C SER A 34 -10.61 15.23 2.93
N ILE A 35 -9.94 14.11 2.63
CA ILE A 35 -10.35 12.77 3.06
C ILE A 35 -9.54 12.39 4.30
N GLY A 36 -10.21 12.12 5.42
CA GLY A 36 -9.59 11.39 6.54
C GLY A 36 -8.37 12.06 7.20
N ASP A 37 -8.30 13.39 7.16
CA ASP A 37 -7.28 14.22 7.82
C ASP A 37 -5.82 13.85 7.44
N PRO A 38 -5.41 14.09 6.18
CA PRO A 38 -4.04 13.83 5.75
C PRO A 38 -3.10 15.00 6.07
N THR A 39 -1.82 14.68 6.23
CA THR A 39 -0.75 15.66 6.13
C THR A 39 -0.36 15.87 4.67
N ILE A 40 -0.21 17.13 4.25
CA ILE A 40 0.13 17.48 2.88
C ILE A 40 1.48 18.19 2.87
N LEU A 41 2.40 17.70 2.03
CA LEU A 41 3.69 18.33 1.80
C LEU A 41 3.89 18.54 0.31
N THR A 42 4.11 19.78 -0.11
CA THR A 42 4.45 20.08 -1.51
C THR A 42 5.93 20.42 -1.60
N SER A 43 6.66 19.66 -2.44
CA SER A 43 8.07 19.90 -2.73
C SER A 43 8.27 20.04 -4.23
N SER A 44 8.78 21.20 -4.66
CA SER A 44 8.97 21.56 -6.07
C SER A 44 7.68 21.49 -6.90
N LYS A 45 7.39 20.32 -7.49
CA LYS A 45 6.23 20.04 -8.36
C LYS A 45 5.48 18.77 -7.96
N VAL A 46 5.88 18.14 -6.87
CA VAL A 46 5.29 16.90 -6.37
C VAL A 46 4.61 17.21 -5.04
N THR A 47 3.34 16.84 -4.95
CA THR A 47 2.60 16.87 -3.69
C THR A 47 2.53 15.47 -3.13
N PHE A 48 2.92 15.36 -1.86
CA PHE A 48 2.80 14.18 -1.04
C PHE A 48 1.58 14.35 -0.14
N VAL A 49 0.73 13.33 -0.11
CA VAL A 49 -0.43 13.26 0.79
C VAL A 49 -0.26 12.02 1.65
N SER A 50 -0.27 12.20 2.97
CA SER A 50 0.06 11.14 3.91
C SER A 50 -1.00 11.02 5.00
N TRP A 51 -1.50 9.81 5.22
CA TRP A 51 -2.35 9.45 6.35
C TRP A 51 -1.52 8.64 7.34
N LYS A 52 -1.32 9.20 8.53
CA LYS A 52 -0.54 8.57 9.60
C LYS A 52 -1.41 7.72 10.48
N ASP A 53 -0.82 6.70 11.10
CA ASP A 53 -1.49 5.90 12.13
C ASP A 53 -2.81 5.27 11.63
N ARG A 54 -2.75 4.67 10.44
CA ARG A 54 -3.90 4.03 9.81
C ARG A 54 -3.77 2.52 9.88
N THR A 55 -4.89 1.88 9.61
CA THR A 55 -5.05 0.45 9.52
C THR A 55 -5.71 0.15 8.19
N VAL A 56 -5.19 -0.83 7.47
CA VAL A 56 -5.72 -1.28 6.18
C VAL A 56 -5.89 -2.80 6.18
N PHE A 57 -6.65 -3.31 5.22
CA PHE A 57 -6.86 -4.75 5.06
C PHE A 57 -7.35 -5.45 6.34
N ASN A 58 -8.25 -4.80 7.08
CA ASN A 58 -8.86 -5.23 8.34
C ASN A 58 -7.89 -5.33 9.53
N GLY A 59 -6.74 -4.66 9.56
CA GLY A 59 -5.84 -4.77 10.74
C GLY A 59 -4.36 -4.49 10.54
N ILE A 60 -3.89 -4.27 9.31
CA ILE A 60 -2.46 -4.01 9.06
C ILE A 60 -2.18 -2.53 9.34
N GLU A 61 -1.38 -2.27 10.37
CA GLU A 61 -1.02 -0.91 10.79
C GLU A 61 0.06 -0.29 9.90
N VAL A 62 -0.28 0.81 9.25
CA VAL A 62 0.55 1.48 8.25
C VAL A 62 0.41 3.00 8.30
N ASP A 63 1.42 3.68 7.82
CA ASP A 63 1.28 5.01 7.24
C ASP A 63 0.98 4.86 5.75
N VAL A 64 -0.06 5.54 5.27
CA VAL A 64 -0.41 5.56 3.84
C VAL A 64 0.17 6.81 3.21
N GLN A 65 0.87 6.66 2.09
CA GLN A 65 1.40 7.77 1.31
C GLN A 65 0.92 7.72 -0.14
N PHE A 66 0.65 8.90 -0.68
CA PHE A 66 0.34 9.14 -2.09
C PHE A 66 1.28 10.22 -2.64
N ARG A 67 1.62 10.10 -3.93
CA ARG A 67 2.43 11.09 -4.64
C ARG A 67 1.74 11.53 -5.93
N SER A 68 1.66 12.83 -6.15
CA SER A 68 0.94 13.40 -7.31
C SER A 68 1.54 13.02 -8.68
N ASP A 69 2.84 12.70 -8.74
CA ASP A 69 3.54 12.25 -9.95
C ASP A 69 3.36 10.76 -10.27
N PHE A 70 2.78 10.00 -9.34
CA PHE A 70 2.43 8.59 -9.48
C PHE A 70 0.97 8.41 -9.05
N ASN A 71 0.07 8.95 -9.86
CA ASN A 71 -1.35 8.78 -9.60
C ASN A 71 -1.71 7.28 -9.61
N LYS A 72 -2.68 6.89 -8.79
CA LYS A 72 -3.14 5.50 -8.62
C LYS A 72 -2.19 4.55 -7.89
N ILE A 73 -1.15 5.03 -7.21
CA ILE A 73 -0.33 4.21 -6.29
C ILE A 73 -0.44 4.76 -4.87
N PHE A 74 -0.71 3.87 -3.92
CA PHE A 74 -0.56 4.11 -2.49
C PHE A 74 0.60 3.27 -1.94
N TRP A 75 1.55 3.91 -1.29
CA TRP A 75 2.58 3.25 -0.51
C TRP A 75 2.12 3.08 0.92
N LEU A 76 2.38 1.91 1.49
CA LEU A 76 1.93 1.50 2.80
C LEU A 76 3.16 1.20 3.66
N ASP A 77 3.62 2.17 4.43
CA ASP A 77 4.77 1.99 5.30
C ASP A 77 4.33 1.36 6.62
N LEU A 78 4.88 0.18 6.96
CA LEU A 78 4.68 -0.41 8.28
C LEU A 78 5.15 0.54 9.39
N ARG A 79 4.27 0.83 10.36
CA ARG A 79 4.56 1.75 11.47
C ARG A 79 5.70 1.26 12.34
N ASP A 80 5.66 -0.01 12.73
CA ASP A 80 6.64 -0.59 13.65
C ASP A 80 7.85 -1.21 12.94
N LYS A 81 8.29 -0.65 11.80
CA LYS A 81 9.41 -1.23 11.04
C LYS A 81 10.72 -1.33 11.84
N SER A 82 10.91 -0.49 12.85
CA SER A 82 12.10 -0.50 13.72
C SER A 82 12.19 -1.73 14.63
N ARG A 83 11.10 -2.49 14.80
CA ARG A 83 11.12 -3.71 15.61
C ARG A 83 11.79 -4.89 14.91
N PHE A 84 12.00 -4.80 13.61
CA PHE A 84 12.58 -5.88 12.82
C PHE A 84 14.08 -5.67 12.64
N GLU A 85 14.83 -6.75 12.81
CA GLU A 85 16.30 -6.74 12.68
C GLU A 85 16.76 -6.65 11.21
N SER A 86 15.89 -6.91 10.25
CA SER A 86 16.18 -6.86 8.81
C SER A 86 14.92 -6.64 7.95
N ALA A 87 15.12 -6.24 6.69
CA ALA A 87 14.05 -6.16 5.70
C ALA A 87 13.42 -7.54 5.43
N THR A 88 14.20 -8.61 5.49
CA THR A 88 13.70 -9.99 5.33
C THR A 88 12.75 -10.37 6.46
N ALA A 89 13.07 -10.05 7.72
CA ALA A 89 12.18 -10.30 8.85
C ALA A 89 10.88 -9.49 8.73
N ALA A 90 10.98 -8.21 8.34
CA ALA A 90 9.82 -7.38 8.09
C ALA A 90 8.96 -7.89 6.92
N PHE A 91 9.59 -8.39 5.85
CA PHE A 91 8.91 -8.96 4.68
C PHE A 91 8.12 -10.20 5.07
N SER A 92 8.75 -11.16 5.77
CA SER A 92 8.08 -12.40 6.17
C SER A 92 6.87 -12.11 7.06
N TYR A 93 7.03 -11.20 8.04
CA TYR A 93 5.92 -10.77 8.88
C TYR A 93 4.78 -10.14 8.07
N LEU A 94 5.10 -9.20 7.18
CA LEU A 94 4.09 -8.54 6.38
C LEU A 94 3.39 -9.51 5.44
N ARG A 95 4.16 -10.40 4.81
CA ARG A 95 3.64 -11.44 3.93
C ARG A 95 2.59 -12.28 4.64
N GLU A 96 2.87 -12.77 5.84
CA GLU A 96 1.92 -13.56 6.61
C GLU A 96 0.61 -12.80 6.85
N LEU A 97 0.69 -11.53 7.24
CA LEU A 97 -0.52 -10.70 7.42
C LEU A 97 -1.29 -10.53 6.11
N VAL A 98 -0.61 -10.24 5.01
CA VAL A 98 -1.29 -10.04 3.72
C VAL A 98 -1.93 -11.35 3.24
N VAL A 99 -1.24 -12.49 3.40
CA VAL A 99 -1.77 -13.81 3.06
C VAL A 99 -3.01 -14.15 3.90
N GLU A 100 -2.99 -13.86 5.20
CA GLU A 100 -4.14 -14.07 6.09
C GLU A 100 -5.40 -13.33 5.59
N ARG A 101 -5.22 -12.17 4.94
CA ARG A 101 -6.32 -11.28 4.55
C ARG A 101 -6.74 -11.38 3.09
N LEU A 102 -5.80 -11.70 2.21
CA LEU A 102 -5.98 -11.70 0.77
C LEU A 102 -5.83 -13.08 0.12
N GLY A 103 -5.41 -14.10 0.90
CA GLY A 103 -5.06 -15.43 0.40
C GLY A 103 -3.64 -15.48 -0.16
N GLU A 104 -3.27 -16.59 -0.80
CA GLU A 104 -1.95 -16.71 -1.44
C GLU A 104 -1.76 -15.71 -2.60
N PRO A 105 -0.53 -15.21 -2.83
CA PRO A 105 -0.24 -14.32 -3.94
C PRO A 105 -0.48 -15.03 -5.28
N HIS A 106 -0.85 -14.24 -6.29
CA HIS A 106 -1.01 -14.75 -7.65
C HIS A 106 0.33 -14.90 -8.37
N LEU A 107 1.34 -14.15 -7.92
CA LEU A 107 2.72 -14.21 -8.40
C LEU A 107 3.65 -14.13 -7.19
N SER A 108 4.60 -15.07 -7.10
CA SER A 108 5.70 -15.06 -6.14
C SER A 108 6.98 -15.39 -6.89
N GLN A 109 7.97 -14.49 -6.84
CA GLN A 109 9.23 -14.64 -7.54
C GLN A 109 10.38 -13.97 -6.77
N ILE A 110 11.60 -14.20 -7.25
CA ILE A 110 12.79 -13.50 -6.77
C ILE A 110 13.18 -12.45 -7.82
N ASP A 111 13.28 -11.19 -7.40
CA ASP A 111 13.72 -10.04 -8.20
C ASP A 111 14.98 -9.46 -7.55
N ASP A 112 16.09 -9.44 -8.28
CA ASP A 112 17.40 -8.97 -7.80
C ASP A 112 17.86 -9.61 -6.47
N GLY A 113 17.64 -10.92 -6.32
CA GLY A 113 17.99 -11.67 -5.09
C GLY A 113 16.97 -11.53 -3.95
N TYR A 114 15.92 -10.73 -4.12
CA TYR A 114 14.92 -10.46 -3.10
C TYR A 114 13.53 -11.00 -3.44
N PRO A 115 12.72 -11.38 -2.44
CA PRO A 115 11.35 -11.83 -2.70
C PRO A 115 10.47 -10.68 -3.19
N TRP A 116 9.63 -10.98 -4.18
CA TRP A 116 8.59 -10.11 -4.70
C TRP A 116 7.30 -10.91 -4.91
N GLU A 117 6.25 -10.47 -4.23
CA GLU A 117 4.93 -11.10 -4.26
C GLU A 117 3.84 -10.11 -4.65
N GLN A 118 2.84 -10.60 -5.38
CA GLN A 118 1.78 -9.78 -5.94
C GLN A 118 0.42 -10.49 -5.93
N TRP A 119 -0.61 -9.75 -5.51
CA TRP A 119 -2.01 -10.12 -5.60
C TRP A 119 -2.70 -9.30 -6.68
N ASN A 120 -3.38 -9.99 -7.61
CA ASN A 120 -3.96 -9.38 -8.79
C ASN A 120 -5.49 -9.48 -8.76
N TYR A 121 -6.14 -8.32 -8.78
CA TYR A 121 -7.60 -8.17 -8.71
C TYR A 121 -8.09 -7.29 -9.86
N GLY A 122 -8.14 -7.87 -11.07
CA GLY A 122 -8.47 -7.11 -12.28
C GLY A 122 -7.43 -6.01 -12.53
N SER A 123 -7.85 -4.75 -12.46
CA SER A 123 -6.97 -3.60 -12.61
C SER A 123 -6.21 -3.22 -11.33
N VAL A 124 -6.54 -3.81 -10.18
CA VAL A 124 -5.90 -3.52 -8.89
C VAL A 124 -4.80 -4.52 -8.58
N ARG A 125 -3.67 -4.05 -8.06
CA ARG A 125 -2.53 -4.87 -7.64
C ARG A 125 -2.11 -4.49 -6.24
N VAL A 126 -1.94 -5.49 -5.37
CA VAL A 126 -1.23 -5.35 -4.09
C VAL A 126 0.14 -6.00 -4.28
N SER A 127 1.21 -5.34 -3.85
CA SER A 127 2.56 -5.85 -4.00
C SER A 127 3.37 -5.67 -2.73
N VAL A 128 4.08 -6.74 -2.35
CA VAL A 128 5.05 -6.74 -1.27
C VAL A 128 6.38 -7.19 -1.86
N ARG A 129 7.45 -6.42 -1.66
CA ARG A 129 8.81 -6.79 -2.06
C ARG A 129 9.83 -6.29 -1.05
N ILE A 130 11.03 -6.85 -1.09
CA ILE A 130 12.20 -6.12 -0.61
C ILE A 130 12.73 -5.29 -1.79
N ALA A 131 13.09 -4.05 -1.50
CA ALA A 131 13.72 -3.14 -2.44
C ALA A 131 15.02 -2.64 -1.81
N GLU A 132 15.98 -2.29 -2.67
CA GLU A 132 17.25 -1.73 -2.27
C GLU A 132 17.50 -0.44 -3.04
N ARG A 133 17.95 0.60 -2.34
CA ARG A 133 18.46 1.82 -2.98
C ARG A 133 19.70 2.35 -2.27
N PHE A 134 19.69 2.33 -0.95
CA PHE A 134 20.81 2.67 -0.07
C PHE A 134 20.92 1.71 1.11
N VAL A 135 19.77 1.17 1.55
CA VAL A 135 19.61 0.08 2.50
C VAL A 135 18.44 -0.76 2.00
N GLU A 136 18.41 -2.04 2.35
CA GLU A 136 17.25 -2.90 2.12
C GLU A 136 16.04 -2.39 2.92
N TYR A 137 14.87 -2.37 2.29
CA TYR A 137 13.62 -2.05 2.95
C TYR A 137 12.45 -2.81 2.32
N VAL A 138 11.40 -3.04 3.10
CA VAL A 138 10.15 -3.61 2.60
C VAL A 138 9.37 -2.52 1.88
N SER A 139 9.02 -2.77 0.63
CA SER A 139 8.08 -1.95 -0.13
C SER A 139 6.74 -2.68 -0.19
N PHE A 140 5.73 -2.03 0.39
CA PHE A 140 4.34 -2.47 0.35
C PHE A 140 3.51 -1.40 -0.34
N MET A 141 2.80 -1.80 -1.40
CA MET A 141 2.04 -0.85 -2.20
C MET A 141 0.77 -1.45 -2.75
N VAL A 142 -0.20 -0.59 -3.01
CA VAL A 142 -1.43 -0.91 -3.72
C VAL A 142 -1.57 0.04 -4.90
N SER A 143 -1.88 -0.50 -6.07
CA SER A 143 -1.98 0.28 -7.30
C SER A 143 -3.19 -0.10 -8.15
N LYS A 144 -3.68 0.84 -8.97
CA LYS A 144 -4.73 0.57 -9.97
C LYS A 144 -4.29 0.98 -11.38
N GLY A 145 -4.38 0.05 -12.33
CA GLY A 145 -4.28 0.30 -13.77
C GLY A 145 -2.89 0.71 -14.25
N LEU A 146 -1.85 0.02 -13.76
CA LEU A 146 -0.47 0.10 -14.29
C LEU A 146 -0.34 -0.65 -15.61
#